data_AF-A0A938BHP5-F1
#
_entry.id   AF-A0A938BHP5-F1
#
_cell.length_a   1.000
_cell.length_b   1.000
_cell.length_c   1.000
_cell.angle_alpha   90.00
_cell.angle_beta   90.00
_cell.angle_gamma   90.00
#
_symmetry.space_group_name_H-M   'P 1'
#
loop_
_entity.id
_entity.type
_entity.pdbx_description
1 polymer ?
#
loop_
_entity_poly.entity_id
_entity_poly.type
_entity_poly.pdbx_seq_one_letter_code
_entity_poly.pdbx_strand_id
1 'polypeptide(L)'
;MTRDQLEHVIRAACTIAEVSEIVVVGSQAVLGQFPHPPETLTVSMEADVYPPARPELADLIDGSIGEDSPFFYTFGYCADGVDATTATLPEGWEGRLIRIQNENTLGLSGLCLEIHDLLISKCVAGREKDFRYLAAALEAGLASEDELLRRLASTPIDSSGRTQVAALIHRAARRS
;
A
#
# COMPACT_ATOMS: atom_id res chain seq x y z
N MET A 1 -5.44 -4.38 -10.00
CA MET A 1 -6.63 -4.01 -9.20
C MET A 1 -7.08 -2.59 -9.52
N THR A 2 -8.39 -2.30 -9.54
CA THR A 2 -8.96 -0.94 -9.71
C THR A 2 -9.39 -0.34 -8.37
N ARG A 3 -9.71 0.98 -8.36
CA ARG A 3 -10.28 1.67 -7.18
C ARG A 3 -11.49 0.94 -6.61
N ASP A 4 -12.47 0.62 -7.45
CA ASP A 4 -13.72 -0.03 -7.02
C ASP A 4 -13.48 -1.43 -6.45
N GLN A 5 -12.48 -2.15 -6.97
CA GLN A 5 -12.07 -3.45 -6.44
C GLN A 5 -11.44 -3.31 -5.06
N LEU A 6 -10.58 -2.30 -4.85
CA LEU A 6 -10.03 -2.00 -3.52
C LEU A 6 -11.14 -1.60 -2.53
N GLU A 7 -12.13 -0.82 -2.95
CA GLU A 7 -13.28 -0.45 -2.11
C GLU A 7 -14.11 -1.69 -1.71
N HIS A 8 -14.21 -2.68 -2.60
CA HIS A 8 -14.80 -3.97 -2.26
C HIS A 8 -13.97 -4.73 -1.22
N VAL A 9 -12.65 -4.79 -1.41
CA VAL A 9 -11.74 -5.39 -0.43
C VAL A 9 -11.88 -4.72 0.93
N ILE A 10 -11.91 -3.38 0.97
CA ILE A 10 -12.08 -2.60 2.21
C ILE A 10 -13.37 -2.99 2.94
N ARG A 11 -14.53 -2.96 2.26
CA ARG A 11 -15.79 -3.31 2.93
C ARG A 11 -15.82 -4.76 3.40
N ALA A 12 -15.25 -5.69 2.63
CA ALA A 12 -15.21 -7.11 2.96
C ALA A 12 -14.31 -7.35 4.18
N ALA A 13 -13.08 -6.83 4.16
CA ALA A 13 -12.11 -6.95 5.25
C ALA A 13 -12.64 -6.34 6.55
N CYS A 14 -13.21 -5.13 6.50
CA CYS A 14 -13.85 -4.51 7.66
C CYS A 14 -15.01 -5.34 8.22
N THR A 15 -15.84 -5.94 7.34
CA THR A 15 -16.96 -6.80 7.76
C THR A 15 -16.46 -8.08 8.44
N ILE A 16 -15.44 -8.74 7.87
CA ILE A 16 -14.85 -9.96 8.42
C ILE A 16 -14.21 -9.71 9.77
N ALA A 17 -13.50 -8.59 9.91
CA ALA A 17 -12.82 -8.23 11.15
C ALA A 17 -13.72 -7.52 12.17
N GLU A 18 -14.99 -7.25 11.84
CA GLU A 18 -15.92 -6.47 12.67
C GLU A 18 -15.35 -5.11 13.12
N VAL A 19 -14.68 -4.41 12.19
CA VAL A 19 -14.06 -3.09 12.43
C VAL A 19 -14.59 -2.04 11.45
N SER A 20 -14.48 -0.77 11.83
CA SER A 20 -14.89 0.35 10.97
C SER A 20 -13.79 0.87 10.04
N GLU A 21 -12.52 0.51 10.31
CA GLU A 21 -11.36 0.96 9.56
C GLU A 21 -10.41 -0.22 9.30
N ILE A 22 -9.85 -0.26 8.09
CA ILE A 22 -8.79 -1.19 7.67
C ILE A 22 -7.61 -0.37 7.15
N VAL A 23 -6.38 -0.73 7.51
CA VAL A 23 -5.19 -0.12 6.92
C VAL A 23 -4.83 -0.90 5.68
N VAL A 24 -4.58 -0.19 4.58
CA VAL A 24 -4.09 -0.76 3.32
C VAL A 24 -2.62 -0.39 3.18
N VAL A 25 -1.78 -1.40 3.19
CA VAL A 25 -0.34 -1.27 2.93
C VAL A 25 -0.01 -1.86 1.57
N GLY A 26 1.27 -1.82 1.20
CA GLY A 26 1.72 -2.41 -0.04
C GLY A 26 1.16 -1.75 -1.30
N SER A 27 1.27 -2.46 -2.42
CA SER A 27 1.22 -1.83 -3.76
C SER A 27 -0.11 -1.17 -4.11
N GLN A 28 -1.23 -1.64 -3.54
CA GLN A 28 -2.55 -1.13 -3.88
C GLN A 28 -2.96 0.09 -3.03
N ALA A 29 -2.16 0.47 -2.02
CA ALA A 29 -2.37 1.72 -1.29
C ALA A 29 -2.31 2.97 -2.19
N VAL A 30 -1.59 2.90 -3.33
CA VAL A 30 -1.57 3.98 -4.35
C VAL A 30 -2.96 4.39 -4.80
N LEU A 31 -3.89 3.44 -4.87
CA LEU A 31 -5.25 3.71 -5.29
C LEU A 31 -5.86 4.75 -4.35
N GLY A 32 -5.58 4.66 -3.04
CA GLY A 32 -5.97 5.61 -1.98
C GLY A 32 -5.89 7.07 -2.41
N GLN A 33 -4.73 7.49 -2.90
CA GLN A 33 -4.46 8.86 -3.32
C GLN A 33 -4.83 9.12 -4.78
N PHE A 34 -4.71 8.09 -5.63
CA PHE A 34 -4.91 8.18 -7.07
C PHE A 34 -5.90 7.12 -7.54
N PRO A 35 -7.18 7.46 -7.79
CA PRO A 35 -8.18 6.48 -8.24
C PRO A 35 -7.89 5.82 -9.60
N HIS A 36 -7.10 6.52 -10.44
CA HIS A 36 -6.74 6.08 -11.80
C HIS A 36 -5.22 6.25 -12.03
N PRO A 37 -4.37 5.52 -11.28
CA PRO A 37 -2.93 5.60 -11.48
C PRO A 37 -2.54 4.86 -12.77
N PRO A 38 -1.30 5.01 -13.27
CA PRO A 38 -0.79 4.19 -14.37
C PRO A 38 -0.96 2.69 -14.07
N GLU A 39 -1.33 1.91 -15.09
CA GLU A 39 -1.59 0.47 -14.96
C GLU A 39 -0.40 -0.31 -14.38
N THR A 40 0.82 0.19 -14.60
CA THR A 40 2.06 -0.37 -14.05
C THR A 40 2.12 -0.36 -12.52
N LEU A 41 1.34 0.50 -11.86
CA LEU A 41 1.22 0.56 -10.40
C LEU A 41 0.10 -0.32 -9.84
N THR A 42 -0.73 -0.90 -10.69
CA THR A 42 -1.93 -1.68 -10.30
C THR A 42 -1.93 -3.09 -10.87
N VAL A 43 -0.75 -3.62 -11.20
CA VAL A 43 -0.61 -4.96 -11.82
C VAL A 43 -1.04 -6.08 -10.87
N SER A 44 -0.89 -5.89 -9.55
CA SER A 44 -1.34 -6.89 -8.56
C SER A 44 -2.86 -6.96 -8.48
N MET A 45 -3.37 -8.16 -8.22
CA MET A 45 -4.79 -8.41 -7.90
C MET A 45 -5.03 -8.64 -6.40
N GLU A 46 -4.00 -8.44 -5.60
CA GLU A 46 -3.96 -8.62 -4.16
C GLU A 46 -3.75 -7.25 -3.49
N ALA A 47 -4.46 -7.00 -2.39
CA ALA A 47 -4.24 -5.85 -1.52
C ALA A 47 -3.82 -6.31 -0.13
N ASP A 48 -2.65 -5.86 0.32
CA ASP A 48 -2.16 -6.08 1.67
C ASP A 48 -2.96 -5.23 2.67
N VAL A 49 -3.66 -5.86 3.61
CA VAL A 49 -4.52 -5.16 4.56
C VAL A 49 -4.37 -5.67 5.98
N TYR A 50 -4.60 -4.80 6.97
CA TYR A 50 -4.71 -5.23 8.36
C TYR A 50 -5.71 -4.37 9.17
N PRO A 51 -6.41 -4.97 10.14
CA PRO A 51 -7.36 -4.28 11.01
C PRO A 51 -6.64 -3.67 12.23
N PRO A 52 -6.42 -2.35 12.31
CA PRO A 52 -5.61 -1.75 13.37
C PRO A 52 -6.24 -1.92 14.77
N ALA A 53 -7.56 -1.98 14.86
CA ALA A 53 -8.27 -2.18 16.13
C ALA A 53 -8.29 -3.64 16.60
N ARG A 54 -8.05 -4.59 15.70
CA ARG A 54 -8.09 -6.04 15.96
C ARG A 54 -7.02 -6.80 15.17
N PRO A 55 -5.71 -6.50 15.32
CA PRO A 55 -4.67 -7.06 14.46
C PRO A 55 -4.64 -8.59 14.43
N GLU A 56 -5.14 -9.26 15.47
CA GLU A 56 -5.27 -10.72 15.55
C GLU A 56 -6.21 -11.33 14.50
N LEU A 57 -7.02 -10.50 13.81
CA LEU A 57 -7.94 -10.94 12.76
C LEU A 57 -7.38 -10.82 11.34
N ALA A 58 -6.12 -10.43 11.17
CA ALA A 58 -5.48 -10.42 9.85
C ALA A 58 -5.56 -11.80 9.17
N ASP A 59 -5.18 -12.88 9.87
CA ASP A 59 -5.26 -14.26 9.35
C ASP A 59 -6.70 -14.68 8.99
N LEU A 60 -7.71 -14.13 9.68
CA LEU A 60 -9.11 -14.40 9.36
C LEU A 60 -9.53 -13.72 8.05
N ILE A 61 -9.05 -12.50 7.79
CA ILE A 61 -9.24 -11.82 6.51
C ILE A 61 -8.61 -12.64 5.39
N ASP A 62 -7.34 -13.03 5.57
CA ASP A 62 -6.61 -13.84 4.60
C ASP A 62 -7.33 -15.17 4.29
N GLY A 63 -7.71 -15.93 5.32
CA GLY A 63 -8.45 -17.18 5.13
C GLY A 63 -9.84 -17.03 4.51
N SER A 64 -10.43 -15.83 4.54
CA SER A 64 -11.78 -15.56 4.03
C SER A 64 -11.80 -14.97 2.63
N ILE A 65 -10.88 -14.04 2.33
CA ILE A 65 -10.83 -13.27 1.08
C ILE A 65 -9.43 -13.15 0.47
N GLY A 66 -8.47 -13.94 0.94
CA GLY A 66 -7.13 -14.08 0.36
C GLY A 66 -7.10 -14.90 -0.92
N GLU A 67 -5.89 -15.23 -1.39
CA GLU A 67 -5.68 -16.08 -2.55
C GLU A 67 -6.34 -17.46 -2.36
N ASP A 68 -6.81 -18.08 -3.45
CA ASP A 68 -7.53 -19.37 -3.43
C ASP A 68 -8.83 -19.43 -2.61
N SER A 69 -9.34 -18.31 -2.13
CA SER A 69 -10.65 -18.22 -1.48
C SER A 69 -11.80 -18.24 -2.50
N PRO A 70 -13.04 -18.61 -2.09
CA PRO A 70 -14.22 -18.40 -2.93
C PRO A 70 -14.39 -16.95 -3.40
N PHE A 71 -13.93 -15.97 -2.60
CA PHE A 71 -13.91 -14.56 -2.99
C PHE A 71 -13.00 -14.33 -4.20
N PHE A 72 -11.76 -14.83 -4.15
CA PHE A 72 -10.82 -14.72 -5.26
C PHE A 72 -11.36 -15.39 -6.53
N TYR A 73 -11.88 -16.62 -6.43
CA TYR A 73 -12.45 -17.31 -7.59
C TYR A 73 -13.70 -16.61 -8.18
N THR A 74 -14.45 -15.88 -7.35
CA THR A 74 -15.65 -15.15 -7.78
C THR A 74 -15.31 -13.82 -8.45
N PHE A 75 -14.37 -13.06 -7.87
CA PHE A 75 -14.14 -11.66 -8.24
C PHE A 75 -12.82 -11.42 -8.99
N GLY A 76 -11.85 -12.34 -8.89
CA GLY A 76 -10.54 -12.25 -9.53
C GLY A 76 -9.54 -11.33 -8.82
N TYR A 77 -9.84 -10.90 -7.60
CA TYR A 77 -8.96 -10.15 -6.70
C TYR A 77 -9.16 -10.61 -5.25
N CYS A 78 -8.18 -10.36 -4.41
CA CYS A 78 -8.12 -10.82 -3.03
C CYS A 78 -7.50 -9.78 -2.09
N ALA A 79 -7.50 -10.10 -0.79
CA ALA A 79 -6.81 -9.34 0.23
C ALA A 79 -5.93 -10.28 1.07
N ASP A 80 -4.65 -9.93 1.18
CA ASP A 80 -3.72 -10.63 2.07
C ASP A 80 -3.77 -9.96 3.43
N GLY A 81 -4.10 -10.75 4.44
CA GLY A 81 -4.05 -10.32 5.83
C GLY A 81 -2.61 -10.21 6.30
N VAL A 82 -2.16 -8.99 6.56
CA VAL A 82 -0.77 -8.71 6.99
C VAL A 82 -0.70 -8.12 8.39
N ASP A 83 0.51 -7.90 8.88
CA ASP A 83 0.74 -7.25 10.17
C ASP A 83 1.29 -5.82 10.00
N ALA A 84 1.19 -5.02 11.07
CA ALA A 84 1.68 -3.64 11.08
C ALA A 84 3.22 -3.52 10.90
N THR A 85 3.97 -4.61 11.06
CA THR A 85 5.43 -4.67 10.89
C THR A 85 5.86 -5.11 9.49
N THR A 86 4.90 -5.48 8.63
CA THR A 86 5.15 -5.92 7.25
C THR A 86 5.81 -4.84 6.39
N ALA A 87 5.61 -3.57 6.75
CA ALA A 87 6.17 -2.41 6.07
C ALA A 87 7.12 -1.63 7.00
N THR A 88 8.34 -1.37 6.54
CA THR A 88 9.25 -0.42 7.20
C THR A 88 8.92 0.99 6.74
N LEU A 89 8.27 1.77 7.60
CA LEU A 89 7.69 3.06 7.24
C LEU A 89 8.45 4.24 7.89
N PRO A 90 8.44 5.43 7.25
CA PRO A 90 8.94 6.66 7.85
C PRO A 90 8.15 7.07 9.10
N GLU A 91 8.79 7.71 10.08
CA GLU A 91 8.10 8.20 11.27
C GLU A 91 6.88 9.10 10.94
N GLY A 92 5.81 8.94 11.73
CA GLY A 92 4.57 9.70 11.62
C GLY A 92 3.73 9.42 10.35
N TRP A 93 3.96 8.28 9.69
CA TRP A 93 3.20 7.86 8.51
C TRP A 93 1.70 7.70 8.81
N GLU A 94 1.33 7.34 10.04
CA GLU A 94 -0.08 7.20 10.45
C GLU A 94 -0.85 8.51 10.29
N GLY A 95 -0.19 9.64 10.56
CA GLY A 95 -0.76 10.98 10.40
C GLY A 95 -0.90 11.43 8.94
N ARG A 96 -0.40 10.64 7.99
CA ARG A 96 -0.43 10.91 6.54
C ARG A 96 -1.31 9.95 5.75
N LEU A 97 -1.96 9.02 6.43
CA LEU A 97 -2.86 8.04 5.82
C LEU A 97 -3.95 8.74 4.98
N ILE A 98 -4.17 8.20 3.79
CA ILE A 98 -5.19 8.67 2.85
C ILE A 98 -6.46 7.83 3.06
N ARG A 99 -7.53 8.49 3.51
CA ARG A 99 -8.81 7.83 3.78
C ARG A 99 -9.65 7.67 2.50
N ILE A 100 -10.11 6.44 2.26
CA ILE A 100 -11.19 6.11 1.34
C ILE A 100 -12.42 5.78 2.18
N GLN A 101 -13.50 6.56 2.01
CA GLN A 101 -14.78 6.31 2.66
C GLN A 101 -15.91 6.90 1.81
N ASN A 102 -16.74 6.04 1.22
CA ASN A 102 -17.82 6.44 0.33
C ASN A 102 -18.91 5.36 0.27
N GLU A 103 -19.86 5.50 -0.65
CA GLU A 103 -20.96 4.53 -0.82
C GLU A 103 -20.47 3.14 -1.23
N ASN A 104 -19.40 3.05 -2.03
CA ASN A 104 -18.82 1.77 -2.43
C ASN A 104 -18.19 1.02 -1.26
N THR A 105 -17.70 1.72 -0.23
CA THR A 105 -17.21 1.10 1.01
C THR A 105 -18.32 0.92 2.05
N LEU A 106 -19.58 1.26 1.76
CA LEU A 106 -20.71 1.27 2.69
C LEU A 106 -20.43 2.08 3.96
N GLY A 107 -19.65 3.16 3.84
CA GLY A 107 -19.24 4.00 4.97
C GLY A 107 -18.12 3.44 5.85
N LEU A 108 -17.58 2.25 5.54
CA LEU A 108 -16.37 1.71 6.17
C LEU A 108 -15.14 2.43 5.58
N SER A 109 -14.04 2.50 6.32
CA SER A 109 -12.86 3.28 5.92
C SER A 109 -11.68 2.40 5.53
N GLY A 110 -11.09 2.65 4.37
CA GLY A 110 -9.75 2.21 4.04
C GLY A 110 -8.74 3.32 4.32
N LEU A 111 -7.71 3.03 5.09
CA LEU A 111 -6.62 3.95 5.40
C LEU A 111 -5.37 3.54 4.62
N CYS A 112 -5.14 4.19 3.48
CA CYS A 112 -4.05 3.83 2.58
C CYS A 112 -2.78 4.63 2.89
N LEU A 113 -1.62 4.00 2.75
CA LEU A 113 -0.35 4.72 2.77
C LEU A 113 -0.32 5.85 1.73
N GLU A 114 0.20 7.00 2.14
CA GLU A 114 0.55 8.09 1.22
C GLU A 114 1.65 7.60 0.26
N ILE A 115 1.63 8.10 -0.98
CA ILE A 115 2.50 7.57 -2.04
C ILE A 115 3.99 7.60 -1.71
N HIS A 116 4.50 8.61 -1.00
CA HIS A 116 5.91 8.67 -0.63
C HIS A 116 6.25 7.67 0.47
N ASP A 117 5.38 7.48 1.45
CA ASP A 117 5.56 6.46 2.51
C ASP A 117 5.53 5.04 1.91
N LEU A 118 4.59 4.79 0.99
CA LEU A 118 4.51 3.55 0.22
C LEU A 118 5.80 3.28 -0.57
N LEU A 119 6.27 4.27 -1.33
CA LEU A 119 7.47 4.13 -2.15
C LEU A 119 8.72 3.89 -1.31
N ILE A 120 8.84 4.54 -0.15
CA ILE A 120 9.95 4.28 0.78
C ILE A 120 9.90 2.86 1.32
N SER A 121 8.73 2.38 1.79
CA SER A 121 8.58 0.99 2.23
C SER A 121 9.00 -0.01 1.16
N LYS A 122 8.61 0.24 -0.11
CA LYS A 122 9.03 -0.57 -1.25
C LYS A 122 10.53 -0.54 -1.51
N CYS A 123 11.15 0.63 -1.42
CA CYS A 123 12.60 0.75 -1.60
C CYS A 123 13.38 0.02 -0.50
N VAL A 124 12.90 0.06 0.74
CA VAL A 124 13.50 -0.67 1.87
C VAL A 124 13.37 -2.18 1.69
N ALA A 125 12.23 -2.66 1.17
CA ALA A 125 12.05 -4.09 0.84
C ALA A 125 12.96 -4.56 -0.30
N GLY A 126 13.33 -3.66 -1.23
CA GLY A 126 14.44 -3.84 -2.17
C GLY A 126 14.26 -4.91 -3.25
N ARG A 127 13.02 -5.34 -3.55
CA ARG A 127 12.78 -6.38 -4.58
C ARG A 127 12.91 -5.77 -5.99
N GLU A 128 13.28 -6.57 -6.98
CA GLU A 128 13.48 -6.08 -8.36
C GLU A 128 12.24 -5.37 -8.93
N LYS A 129 11.04 -5.87 -8.60
CA LYS A 129 9.77 -5.26 -9.00
C LYS A 129 9.53 -3.88 -8.40
N ASP A 130 10.11 -3.58 -7.23
CA ASP A 130 9.89 -2.32 -6.52
C ASP A 130 10.61 -1.15 -7.19
N PHE A 131 11.74 -1.39 -7.89
CA PHE A 131 12.38 -0.33 -8.68
C PHE A 131 11.52 0.12 -9.87
N ARG A 132 10.86 -0.83 -10.56
CA ARG A 132 9.94 -0.50 -11.67
C ARG A 132 8.74 0.30 -11.16
N TYR A 133 8.22 -0.07 -10.00
CA TYR A 133 7.12 0.64 -9.33
C TYR A 133 7.52 2.08 -8.98
N LEU A 134 8.70 2.27 -8.37
CA LEU A 134 9.23 3.60 -8.05
C LEU A 134 9.41 4.48 -9.29
N ALA A 135 10.04 3.95 -10.33
CA ALA A 135 10.27 4.69 -11.56
C ALA A 135 8.95 5.12 -12.22
N ALA A 136 7.97 4.22 -12.29
CA ALA A 136 6.65 4.52 -12.86
C ALA A 136 5.90 5.61 -12.07
N ALA A 137 6.00 5.60 -10.74
CA ALA A 137 5.37 6.63 -9.91
C ALA A 137 6.01 8.01 -10.07
N LEU A 138 7.35 8.07 -10.21
CA LEU A 138 8.08 9.31 -10.48
C LEU A 138 7.81 9.85 -11.89
N GLU A 139 7.86 8.98 -12.92
CA GLU A 139 7.57 9.34 -14.32
C GLU A 139 6.16 9.88 -14.49
N ALA A 140 5.19 9.32 -13.76
CA ALA A 140 3.82 9.81 -13.76
C ALA A 140 3.59 11.06 -12.90
N GLY A 141 4.63 11.61 -12.26
CA GLY A 141 4.54 12.80 -11.40
C GLY A 141 3.69 12.60 -10.14
N LEU A 142 3.49 11.35 -9.71
CA LEU A 142 2.70 11.02 -8.51
C LEU A 142 3.50 11.23 -7.22
N ALA A 143 4.82 11.19 -7.31
CA ALA A 143 5.74 11.45 -6.21
C ALA A 143 6.87 12.38 -6.65
N SER A 144 7.52 13.02 -5.68
CA SER A 144 8.69 13.87 -5.91
C SER A 144 9.93 13.30 -5.24
N GLU A 145 11.08 13.43 -5.89
CA GLU A 145 12.38 13.04 -5.34
C GLU A 145 12.65 13.71 -3.98
N ASP A 146 12.42 15.01 -3.87
CA ASP A 146 12.68 15.78 -2.64
C ASP A 146 11.86 15.30 -1.44
N GLU A 147 10.59 14.95 -1.64
CA GLU A 147 9.75 14.41 -0.56
C GLU A 147 10.16 12.97 -0.23
N LEU A 148 10.52 12.13 -1.21
CA LEU A 148 11.06 10.79 -0.94
C LEU A 148 12.32 10.86 -0.07
N LEU A 149 13.25 11.76 -0.38
CA LEU A 149 14.47 11.94 0.42
C LEU A 149 14.16 12.45 1.84
N ARG A 150 13.15 13.32 1.99
CA ARG A 150 12.66 13.75 3.32
C ARG A 150 12.06 12.60 4.11
N ARG A 151 11.21 11.76 3.49
CA ARG A 151 10.66 10.56 4.12
C ARG A 151 11.76 9.58 4.54
N LEU A 152 12.71 9.31 3.65
CA LEU A 152 13.86 8.44 3.90
C LEU A 152 14.69 8.87 5.12
N ALA A 153 14.84 10.18 5.34
CA ALA A 153 15.58 10.70 6.48
C ALA A 153 14.95 10.32 7.83
N SER A 154 13.63 10.17 7.86
CA SER A 154 12.83 9.74 9.03
C SER A 154 12.54 8.24 9.06
N THR A 155 13.13 7.44 8.18
CA THR A 155 12.91 5.98 8.16
C THR A 155 13.89 5.27 9.09
N PRO A 156 13.42 4.34 9.96
CA PRO A 156 14.25 3.63 10.93
C PRO A 156 15.05 2.49 10.28
N ILE A 157 16.02 2.86 9.45
CA ILE A 157 16.97 1.96 8.78
C ILE A 157 18.41 2.39 9.07
N ASP A 158 19.36 1.47 8.91
CA ASP A 158 20.77 1.75 9.09
C ASP A 158 21.33 2.68 7.99
N SER A 159 22.56 3.18 8.19
CA SER A 159 23.20 4.11 7.26
C SER A 159 23.48 3.49 5.89
N SER A 160 23.76 2.19 5.86
CA SER A 160 23.98 1.42 4.63
C SER A 160 22.71 1.35 3.79
N GLY A 161 21.61 0.89 4.38
CA GLY A 161 20.29 0.81 3.76
C GLY A 161 19.80 2.19 3.33
N ARG A 162 20.00 3.23 4.13
CA ARG A 162 19.66 4.61 3.76
C ARG A 162 20.42 5.08 2.51
N THR A 163 21.71 4.78 2.42
CA THR A 163 22.54 5.13 1.25
C THR A 163 22.07 4.38 0.00
N GLN A 164 21.74 3.09 0.14
CA GLN A 164 21.22 2.27 -0.96
C GLN A 164 19.88 2.79 -1.48
N VAL A 165 18.93 3.08 -0.58
CA VAL A 165 17.62 3.61 -0.95
C VAL A 165 17.74 4.99 -1.60
N ALA A 166 18.57 5.89 -1.07
CA ALA A 166 18.84 7.18 -1.69
C ALA A 166 19.39 7.03 -3.12
N ALA A 167 20.34 6.12 -3.33
CA ALA A 167 20.88 5.85 -4.66
C ALA A 167 19.82 5.30 -5.63
N LEU A 168 18.89 4.47 -5.15
CA LEU A 168 17.75 3.98 -5.94
C LEU A 168 16.81 5.11 -6.35
N ILE A 169 16.48 6.03 -5.42
CA ILE A 169 15.64 7.20 -5.67
C ILE A 169 16.28 8.08 -6.76
N HIS A 170 17.54 8.46 -6.59
CA HIS A 170 18.27 9.25 -7.58
C HIS A 170 18.33 8.56 -8.95
N ARG A 171 18.51 7.23 -8.98
CA ARG A 171 18.55 6.47 -10.22
C ARG A 171 17.19 6.46 -10.92
N ALA A 172 16.10 6.39 -10.17
CA ALA A 172 14.75 6.41 -10.72
C ALA A 172 14.37 7.82 -11.23
N ALA A 173 14.66 8.87 -10.45
CA ALA A 173 14.36 10.26 -10.80
C ALA A 173 15.09 10.77 -12.05
N ARG A 174 16.28 10.23 -12.36
CA ARG A 174 16.99 10.55 -13.62
C ARG A 174 16.36 9.97 -14.87
N ARG A 175 15.41 9.03 -14.74
CA ARG A 175 14.75 8.35 -15.86
C ARG A 175 13.32 8.83 -16.08
N SER A 176 12.76 9.57 -15.12
CA SER A 176 11.43 10.21 -15.17
C SER A 176 11.45 11.54 -15.91
#